data_AF-A0A8J3EAF8-F1
#
_entry.id   AF-A0A8J3EAF8-F1
#
_cell.length_a   1.000
_cell.length_b   1.000
_cell.length_c   1.000
_cell.angle_alpha   90.00
_cell.angle_beta   90.00
_cell.angle_gamma   90.00
#
_symmetry.space_group_name_H-M   'P 1'
#
loop_
_entity.id
_entity.type
_entity.pdbx_description
1 polymer ?
#
loop_
_entity_poly.entity_id
_entity_poly.type
_entity_poly.pdbx_seq_one_letter_code
_entity_poly.pdbx_strand_id
1 'polypeptide(L)'
;MGGEFLQALAARLAIPGLPDWVGLVLLLLLGLLALAYLLMPFSVFGVKGRLEGIEAQLDEIQAEIRALALRVADAPPRERGRGSAAAVEDDWIDPPQAPSRRDDYVPPRATPPIPPPAQWPDAPPPAPAAARGGRSEPRLDWPRPGGR
;
A
#
# COMPACT_ATOMS: atom_id res chain seq x y z
N MET A 1 -22.70 13.28 -37.58
CA MET A 1 -21.85 14.37 -38.10
C MET A 1 -20.40 14.34 -37.61
N GLY A 2 -20.07 13.80 -36.42
CA GLY A 2 -18.68 13.80 -35.92
C GLY A 2 -17.71 12.81 -36.59
N GLY A 3 -18.18 11.68 -37.11
CA GLY A 3 -17.32 10.62 -37.68
C GLY A 3 -16.52 11.07 -38.91
N GLU A 4 -17.19 11.71 -39.88
CA GLU A 4 -16.57 12.27 -41.09
C GLU A 4 -15.45 13.28 -40.77
N PHE A 5 -15.66 14.11 -39.75
CA PHE A 5 -14.68 15.10 -39.31
C PHE A 5 -13.45 14.46 -38.67
N LEU A 6 -13.65 13.46 -37.80
CA LEU A 6 -12.54 12.71 -37.18
C LEU A 6 -11.73 11.96 -38.23
N GLN A 7 -12.39 11.40 -39.24
CA GLN A 7 -11.75 10.71 -40.34
C GLN A 7 -10.96 11.69 -41.23
N ALA A 8 -11.49 12.89 -41.49
CA ALA A 8 -10.76 13.94 -42.18
C ALA A 8 -9.54 14.44 -41.40
N LEU A 9 -9.62 14.51 -40.06
CA LEU A 9 -8.48 14.83 -39.22
C LEU A 9 -7.42 13.72 -39.24
N ALA A 10 -7.83 12.46 -39.11
CA ALA A 10 -6.94 11.31 -39.17
C ALA A 10 -6.21 11.23 -40.51
N ALA A 11 -6.90 11.51 -41.63
CA ALA A 11 -6.31 11.54 -42.96
C ALA A 11 -5.26 12.65 -43.12
N ARG A 12 -5.40 13.78 -42.41
CA ARG A 12 -4.38 14.85 -42.37
C ARG A 12 -3.15 14.49 -41.54
N LEU A 13 -3.31 13.60 -40.56
CA LEU A 13 -2.21 13.07 -39.75
C LEU A 13 -1.58 11.81 -40.36
N ALA A 14 -2.15 11.29 -41.45
CA ALA A 14 -1.60 10.14 -42.15
C ALA A 14 -0.28 10.51 -42.81
N ILE A 15 0.76 9.73 -42.52
CA ILE A 15 2.08 9.89 -43.13
C ILE A 15 2.08 9.12 -44.45
N PRO A 16 2.47 9.72 -45.58
CA PRO A 16 2.48 9.03 -46.86
C PRO A 16 3.41 7.82 -46.81
N GLY A 17 2.87 6.63 -47.11
CA GLY A 17 3.58 5.35 -47.03
C GLY A 17 3.27 4.49 -45.80
N LEU A 18 2.45 4.97 -44.86
CA LEU A 18 1.96 4.21 -43.71
C LEU A 18 0.47 3.87 -43.84
N PRO A 19 -0.01 2.79 -43.20
CA PRO A 19 -1.43 2.42 -43.23
C PRO A 19 -2.36 3.50 -42.67
N ASP A 20 -3.57 3.60 -43.21
CA ASP A 20 -4.55 4.65 -42.84
C ASP A 20 -4.94 4.63 -41.35
N TRP A 21 -4.87 3.46 -40.68
CA TRP A 21 -5.14 3.33 -39.25
C TRP A 21 -4.11 4.05 -38.37
N VAL A 22 -2.91 4.34 -38.89
CA VAL A 22 -1.85 5.05 -38.15
C VAL A 22 -2.27 6.49 -37.83
N GLY A 23 -2.98 7.15 -38.75
CA GLY A 23 -3.53 8.49 -38.51
C GLY A 23 -4.54 8.50 -37.36
N LEU A 24 -5.36 7.46 -37.23
CA LEU A 24 -6.30 7.28 -36.11
C LEU A 24 -5.58 7.04 -34.78
N VAL A 25 -4.51 6.23 -34.79
CA VAL A 25 -3.70 5.98 -33.59
C VAL A 25 -2.98 7.25 -33.14
N LEU A 26 -2.41 8.03 -34.06
CA LEU A 26 -1.82 9.33 -33.76
C LEU A 26 -2.84 10.32 -33.19
N LEU A 27 -4.03 10.39 -33.78
CA LEU A 27 -5.12 11.21 -33.29
C LEU A 27 -5.51 10.82 -31.85
N LEU A 28 -5.61 9.52 -31.57
CA LEU A 28 -5.90 8.99 -30.24
C LEU A 28 -4.81 9.35 -29.23
N LEU A 29 -3.53 9.15 -29.58
CA LEU A 29 -2.38 9.51 -28.75
C LEU A 29 -2.34 11.01 -28.44
N LEU A 30 -2.59 11.85 -29.44
CA LEU A 30 -2.63 13.30 -29.27
C LEU A 30 -3.81 13.73 -28.38
N GLY A 31 -4.97 13.10 -28.55
CA GLY A 31 -6.14 13.31 -27.69
C GLY A 31 -5.87 12.89 -26.24
N LEU A 32 -5.24 11.73 -26.04
CA LEU A 32 -4.82 11.27 -24.71
C LEU A 32 -3.78 12.20 -24.08
N LEU A 33 -2.82 12.70 -24.86
CA LEU A 33 -1.82 13.66 -24.39
C LEU A 33 -2.47 14.98 -23.97
N ALA A 34 -3.40 15.50 -24.76
CA ALA A 34 -4.16 16.71 -24.42
C ALA A 34 -4.99 16.50 -23.15
N LEU A 35 -5.64 15.34 -23.02
CA LEU A 35 -6.40 14.98 -21.83
C LEU A 35 -5.48 14.85 -20.61
N ALA A 36 -4.32 14.19 -20.75
CA ALA A 36 -3.32 14.07 -19.69
C ALA A 36 -2.77 15.43 -19.28
N TYR A 37 -2.52 16.33 -20.21
CA TYR A 37 -2.10 17.71 -19.92
C TYR A 37 -3.18 18.48 -19.15
N LEU A 38 -4.45 18.29 -19.50
CA LEU A 38 -5.57 18.89 -18.80
C LEU A 38 -5.79 18.30 -17.40
N LEU A 39 -5.52 16.99 -17.23
CA LEU A 39 -5.60 16.28 -15.96
C LEU A 39 -4.35 16.49 -15.07
N MET A 40 -3.20 16.83 -15.66
CA MET A 40 -1.93 17.09 -14.97
C MET A 40 -2.08 18.05 -13.78
N PRO A 41 -2.71 19.24 -13.90
CA PRO A 41 -2.90 20.13 -12.76
C PRO A 41 -3.66 19.43 -11.62
N PHE A 42 -4.72 18.67 -11.92
CA PHE A 42 -5.49 17.96 -10.91
C PHE A 42 -4.69 16.84 -10.24
N SER A 43 -3.85 16.13 -10.99
CA SER A 43 -2.93 15.12 -10.46
C SER A 43 -1.89 15.74 -9.52
N VAL A 44 -1.38 16.94 -9.85
CA VAL A 44 -0.38 17.64 -9.03
C VAL A 44 -1.01 18.17 -7.73
N PHE A 45 -2.22 18.73 -7.79
CA PHE A 45 -2.88 19.25 -6.59
C PHE A 45 -3.38 18.13 -5.66
N GLY A 46 -3.86 17.00 -6.21
CA GLY A 46 -4.35 15.89 -5.39
C GLY A 46 -3.26 15.10 -4.66
N VAL A 47 -2.12 14.87 -5.32
CA VAL A 47 -0.99 14.14 -4.73
C VAL A 47 -0.27 15.00 -3.71
N LYS A 48 -0.06 16.30 -3.99
CA LYS A 48 0.64 17.21 -3.07
C LYS A 48 -0.05 17.33 -1.71
N GLY A 49 -1.37 17.55 -1.67
CA GLY A 49 -2.10 17.65 -0.40
C GLY A 49 -2.13 16.33 0.38
N ARG A 50 -2.10 15.18 -0.30
CA ARG A 50 -1.98 13.86 0.36
C ARG A 50 -0.60 13.65 0.98
N LEU A 51 0.47 14.08 0.29
CA LEU A 51 1.82 14.06 0.87
C LEU A 51 1.93 14.98 2.07
N GLU A 52 1.42 16.21 1.99
CA GLU A 52 1.42 17.15 3.13
C GLU A 52 0.67 16.57 4.34
N GLY A 53 -0.46 15.88 4.11
CA GLY A 53 -1.18 15.18 5.17
C GLY A 53 -0.42 13.99 5.75
N ILE A 54 0.34 13.24 4.92
CA ILE A 54 1.18 12.11 5.38
C ILE A 54 2.40 12.62 6.15
N GLU A 55 2.99 13.75 5.76
CA GLU A 55 4.12 14.39 6.44
C GLU A 55 3.73 14.83 7.85
N ALA A 56 2.58 15.50 7.99
CA ALA A 56 2.05 15.86 9.30
C ALA A 56 1.75 14.64 10.18
N GLN A 57 1.25 13.54 9.59
CA GLN A 57 1.02 12.29 10.32
C GLN A 57 2.33 11.61 10.75
N LEU A 58 3.37 11.65 9.91
CA LEU A 58 4.69 11.12 10.24
C LEU A 58 5.32 11.88 11.42
N ASP A 59 5.21 13.20 11.42
CA ASP A 59 5.74 14.04 12.50
C ASP A 59 5.03 13.75 13.83
N GLU A 60 3.70 13.60 13.83
CA GLU A 60 2.93 13.23 15.01
C GLU A 60 3.35 11.85 15.54
N ILE A 61 3.41 10.83 14.67
CA ILE A 61 3.83 9.47 15.05
C ILE A 61 5.26 9.48 15.59
N GLN A 62 6.16 10.27 15.01
CA GLN A 62 7.53 10.39 15.49
C GLN A 62 7.60 11.06 16.87
N ALA A 63 6.76 12.06 17.12
CA ALA A 63 6.64 12.69 18.43
C ALA A 63 6.09 11.72 19.48
N GLU A 64 5.08 10.93 19.13
CA GLU A 64 4.52 9.89 19.99
C GLU A 64 5.56 8.82 20.34
N ILE A 65 6.31 8.31 19.36
CA ILE A 65 7.38 7.33 19.59
C ILE A 65 8.44 7.90 20.51
N ARG A 66 8.84 9.16 20.33
CA ARG A 66 9.82 9.82 21.20
C ARG A 66 9.29 9.97 22.63
N ALA A 67 8.02 10.32 22.79
CA ALA A 67 7.37 10.41 24.10
C ALA A 67 7.28 9.03 24.78
N LEU A 68 6.91 7.98 24.05
CA LEU A 68 6.88 6.61 24.55
C LEU A 68 8.28 6.12 24.93
N ALA A 69 9.29 6.39 24.10
CA ALA A 69 10.68 6.01 24.38
C ALA A 69 11.20 6.66 25.66
N LEU A 70 10.88 7.94 25.90
CA LEU A 70 11.23 8.63 27.14
C LEU A 70 10.53 8.01 28.36
N ARG A 71 9.23 7.71 28.25
CA ARG A 71 8.49 7.01 29.32
C ARG A 71 9.07 5.64 29.65
N VAL A 72 9.48 4.87 28.64
CA VAL A 72 10.13 3.56 28.81
C VAL A 72 11.54 3.71 29.41
N ALA A 73 12.28 4.75 29.03
CA ALA A 73 13.60 5.04 29.59
C ALA A 73 13.53 5.47 31.06
N ASP A 74 12.52 6.26 31.44
CA ASP A 74 12.28 6.71 32.81
C ASP A 74 11.65 5.62 33.70
N ALA A 75 11.18 4.52 33.12
CA ALA A 75 10.66 3.39 33.89
C ALA A 75 11.76 2.80 34.81
N PRO A 76 11.44 2.49 36.08
CA PRO A 76 12.41 2.02 37.05
C PRO A 76 13.11 0.72 36.60
N PRO A 77 14.37 0.47 36.99
CA PRO A 77 15.15 -0.69 36.55
C PRO A 77 14.49 -2.06 36.78
N ARG A 78 13.57 -2.15 37.76
CA ARG A 78 12.79 -3.36 38.06
C ARG A 78 11.72 -3.67 37.01
N GLU A 79 11.21 -2.66 36.31
CA GLU A 79 10.21 -2.78 35.24
C GLU A 79 10.86 -2.93 33.86
N ARG A 80 12.04 -2.33 33.62
CA ARG A 80 12.78 -2.46 32.36
C ARG A 80 13.20 -3.89 32.01
N GLY A 81 13.51 -4.72 33.01
CA GLY A 81 13.91 -6.13 32.83
C GLY A 81 12.78 -7.15 32.96
N ARG A 82 11.60 -6.72 33.47
CA ARG A 82 10.44 -7.59 33.72
C ARG A 82 9.27 -7.27 32.77
N GLY A 83 9.19 -6.03 32.26
CA GLY A 83 8.03 -5.50 31.53
C GLY A 83 7.92 -5.89 30.06
N SER A 84 8.99 -6.32 29.38
CA SER A 84 8.85 -6.71 27.96
C SER A 84 8.21 -8.09 27.77
N ALA A 85 8.23 -8.95 28.78
CA ALA A 85 7.66 -10.29 28.73
C ALA A 85 6.60 -10.54 29.82
N ALA A 86 6.71 -9.93 31.01
CA ALA A 86 5.73 -10.12 32.08
C ALA A 86 4.62 -9.06 32.12
N ALA A 87 4.82 -7.84 31.57
CA ALA A 87 3.74 -6.83 31.56
C ALA A 87 2.61 -7.18 30.56
N VAL A 88 2.88 -8.05 29.57
CA VAL A 88 1.85 -8.57 28.66
C VAL A 88 1.02 -9.69 29.32
N GLU A 89 1.57 -10.39 30.31
CA GLU A 89 0.92 -11.51 31.00
C GLU A 89 0.08 -11.05 32.21
N ASP A 90 0.53 -10.04 32.97
CA ASP A 90 -0.11 -9.60 34.22
C ASP A 90 -1.26 -8.57 34.04
N ASP A 91 -1.40 -7.93 32.87
CA ASP A 91 -2.41 -6.88 32.61
C ASP A 91 -3.49 -7.30 31.59
N TRP A 92 -3.72 -8.62 31.44
CA TRP A 92 -4.91 -9.09 30.73
C TRP A 92 -6.10 -9.13 31.69
N ILE A 93 -6.80 -8.00 31.82
CA ILE A 93 -8.10 -7.95 32.48
C ILE A 93 -9.14 -8.50 31.51
N ASP A 94 -9.68 -9.69 31.79
CA ASP A 94 -10.82 -10.23 31.05
C ASP A 94 -11.98 -9.24 31.17
N PRO A 95 -12.45 -8.62 30.07
CA PRO A 95 -13.48 -7.60 30.14
C PRO A 95 -14.74 -8.19 30.78
N PRO A 96 -15.46 -7.45 31.64
CA PRO A 96 -16.67 -7.97 32.25
C PRO A 96 -17.63 -8.40 31.16
N GLN A 97 -17.91 -9.71 31.10
CA GLN A 97 -18.92 -10.28 30.22
C GLN A 97 -20.26 -9.70 30.66
N ALA A 98 -20.69 -8.63 29.98
CA ALA A 98 -21.98 -8.01 30.25
C ALA A 98 -23.05 -9.09 30.11
N PRO A 99 -24.01 -9.22 31.05
CA PRO A 99 -25.11 -10.14 30.87
C PRO A 99 -25.76 -9.82 29.53
N SER A 100 -25.79 -10.81 28.64
CA SER A 100 -26.39 -10.70 27.32
C SER A 100 -27.86 -10.32 27.51
N ARG A 101 -28.13 -9.02 27.45
CA ARG A 101 -29.47 -8.49 27.31
C ARG A 101 -29.88 -8.83 25.89
N ARG A 102 -30.45 -10.03 25.74
CA ARG A 102 -31.46 -10.26 24.72
C ARG A 102 -32.50 -9.16 24.92
N ASP A 103 -32.52 -8.21 24.00
CA ASP A 103 -33.71 -7.70 23.31
C ASP A 103 -33.34 -6.45 22.48
N ASP A 104 -33.51 -6.63 21.17
CA ASP A 104 -34.10 -5.68 20.22
C ASP A 104 -33.50 -4.29 20.02
N TYR A 105 -32.51 -4.21 19.12
CA TYR A 105 -32.52 -3.39 17.89
C TYR A 105 -31.13 -3.47 17.22
N VAL A 106 -31.05 -4.17 16.09
CA VAL A 106 -29.84 -4.20 15.24
C VAL A 106 -30.02 -3.15 14.14
N PRO A 107 -29.35 -1.98 14.20
CA PRO A 107 -29.30 -1.12 13.03
C PRO A 107 -28.60 -1.90 11.91
N PRO A 108 -29.10 -1.88 10.65
CA PRO A 108 -28.46 -2.60 9.55
C PRO A 108 -27.06 -2.00 9.35
N ARG A 109 -26.04 -2.71 9.84
CA ARG A 109 -24.65 -2.39 9.54
C ARG A 109 -24.47 -2.72 8.06
N ALA A 110 -24.35 -1.67 7.24
CA ALA A 110 -23.78 -1.78 5.90
C ALA A 110 -22.27 -2.04 6.05
N THR A 111 -21.91 -3.24 6.50
CA THR A 111 -20.54 -3.72 6.38
C THR A 111 -20.27 -3.92 4.89
N PRO A 112 -19.25 -3.26 4.31
CA PRO A 112 -18.84 -3.58 2.96
C PRO A 112 -18.45 -5.07 2.90
N PRO A 113 -18.69 -5.76 1.76
CA PRO A 113 -18.26 -7.13 1.61
C PRO A 113 -16.75 -7.21 1.86
N ILE A 114 -16.34 -8.11 2.74
CA ILE A 114 -14.92 -8.38 3.01
C ILE A 114 -14.30 -8.80 1.67
N PRO A 115 -13.25 -8.12 1.19
CA PRO A 115 -12.60 -8.50 -0.06
C PRO A 115 -12.02 -9.91 0.09
N PRO A 116 -12.09 -10.75 -0.96
CA PRO A 116 -11.48 -12.07 -0.92
C PRO A 116 -9.97 -11.95 -0.65
N PRO A 117 -9.37 -12.96 0.02
CA PRO A 117 -7.93 -12.96 0.28
C PRO A 117 -7.16 -12.84 -1.04
N ALA A 118 -6.00 -12.16 -0.98
CA ALA A 118 -5.12 -12.01 -2.14
C ALA A 118 -4.75 -13.40 -2.68
N GLN A 119 -5.28 -13.72 -3.86
CA GLN A 119 -4.95 -14.93 -4.61
C GLN A 119 -3.56 -14.71 -5.24
N TRP A 120 -2.52 -15.12 -4.51
CA TRP A 120 -1.17 -15.19 -5.03
C TRP A 120 -1.13 -16.25 -6.14
N PRO A 121 -0.40 -16.03 -7.26
CA PRO A 121 -0.23 -17.06 -8.27
C PRO A 121 0.33 -18.33 -7.63
N ASP A 122 -0.29 -19.47 -7.94
CA ASP A 122 0.22 -20.78 -7.52
C ASP A 122 1.69 -20.91 -7.92
N ALA A 123 2.50 -21.38 -6.97
CA ALA A 123 3.92 -21.59 -7.20
C ALA A 123 4.11 -22.45 -8.46
N PRO A 124 4.99 -22.06 -9.39
CA PRO A 124 5.26 -22.88 -10.57
C PRO A 124 5.75 -24.27 -10.15
N PRO A 125 5.42 -25.33 -10.91
CA PRO A 125 5.85 -26.68 -10.59
C PRO A 125 7.37 -26.74 -10.45
N PRO A 126 7.89 -27.58 -9.53
CA PRO A 126 9.32 -27.64 -9.28
C PRO A 126 10.07 -27.99 -10.57
N ALA A 127 10.91 -27.05 -11.02
CA ALA A 127 11.81 -27.28 -12.15
C ALA A 127 12.74 -28.47 -11.86
N PRO A 128 13.13 -29.25 -12.88
CA PRO A 128 14.09 -30.35 -12.72
C PRO A 128 15.38 -29.84 -12.06
N ALA A 129 15.95 -30.67 -11.18
CA ALA A 129 17.04 -30.34 -10.25
C ALA A 129 18.30 -29.70 -10.87
N ALA A 130 18.43 -29.72 -12.20
CA ALA A 130 19.54 -29.14 -12.96
C ALA A 130 19.48 -27.60 -13.13
N ALA A 131 18.35 -26.95 -12.81
CA ALA A 131 18.20 -25.48 -12.91
C ALA A 131 18.32 -24.73 -11.58
N ARG A 132 18.83 -25.38 -10.51
CA ARG A 132 19.19 -24.67 -9.27
C ARG A 132 20.53 -23.97 -9.46
N GLY A 133 20.53 -22.88 -10.22
CA GLY A 133 21.57 -21.87 -10.11
C GLY A 133 21.61 -21.42 -8.66
N GLY A 134 22.72 -21.70 -7.98
CA GLY A 134 22.90 -21.42 -6.56
C GLY A 134 22.67 -19.94 -6.28
N ARG A 135 21.57 -19.62 -5.61
CA ARG A 135 21.38 -18.32 -5.00
C ARG A 135 22.45 -18.15 -3.92
N SER A 136 23.44 -17.30 -4.18
CA SER A 136 24.40 -16.87 -3.18
C SER A 136 23.73 -15.85 -2.28
N GLU A 137 23.06 -16.31 -1.21
CA GLU A 137 22.67 -15.40 -0.15
C GLU A 137 23.95 -15.00 0.63
N PRO A 138 24.22 -13.70 0.82
CA PRO A 138 25.31 -13.26 1.67
C PRO A 138 25.00 -13.72 3.10
N ARG A 139 25.84 -14.61 3.64
CA ARG A 139 25.74 -15.05 5.03
C ARG A 139 26.08 -13.86 5.92
N LEU A 140 25.06 -13.28 6.55
CA LEU A 140 25.27 -12.39 7.68
C LEU A 140 25.66 -13.26 8.88
N ASP A 141 26.95 -13.29 9.18
CA ASP A 141 27.47 -13.85 10.42
C ASP A 141 27.22 -12.85 11.55
N TRP A 142 26.11 -13.01 12.26
CA TRP A 142 25.85 -12.25 13.47
C TRP A 142 26.78 -12.73 14.59
N PRO A 143 27.52 -11.83 15.27
CA PRO A 143 28.32 -12.24 16.41
C PRO A 143 27.38 -12.75 17.51
N ARG A 144 27.54 -14.03 17.88
CA ARG A 144 26.84 -14.58 19.05
C ARG A 144 27.28 -13.80 20.29
N PRO A 145 26.36 -13.32 21.14
CA PRO A 145 26.74 -12.84 22.46
C PRO A 145 27.23 -14.05 23.26
N GLY A 146 28.54 -14.17 23.37
CA GLY A 146 29.21 -15.15 24.23
C GLY A 146 28.83 -14.88 25.67
N GLY A 147 28.22 -15.87 26.30
CA GLY A 147 27.99 -15.90 27.73
C GLY A 147 29.22 -16.43 28.48
N ARG A 148 29.46 -15.77 29.62
CA ARG A 148 30.37 -16.09 30.73
C ARG A 148 31.83 -15.71 30.57
#